data_AF-A0AAP5M8A0-F1
#
_entry.id   AF-A0AAP5M8A0-F1
#
_cell.length_a   1.000
_cell.length_b   1.000
_cell.length_c   1.000
_cell.angle_alpha   90.00
_cell.angle_beta   90.00
_cell.angle_gamma   90.00
#
_symmetry.space_group_name_H-M   'P 1'
#
loop_
_entity.id
_entity.type
_entity.pdbx_description
1 polymer ?
#
loop_
_entity_poly.entity_id
_entity_poly.type
_entity_poly.pdbx_seq_one_letter_code
_entity_poly.pdbx_strand_id
1 'polypeptide(L)'
;MIGGEVELLDGVSERIIEKKKYRRTRRNKLRHRAKRFDNRKRNKNWLAPSIQHKLDTHLRFVERVKSRLPITKITVETAKFDIQKIKNPDIQGEGYQQGEQLGYRNLTNYIRHRDGYKCQNPDCKNKSADKGFLRT
;
A
#
# COMPACT_ATOMS: atom_id res chain seq x y z
N MET A 1 28.75 -8.71 -21.03
CA MET A 1 27.83 -8.84 -19.88
C MET A 1 26.41 -8.72 -20.44
N ILE A 2 25.55 -9.72 -20.24
CA ILE A 2 24.15 -9.67 -20.71
C ILE A 2 23.31 -9.08 -19.57
N GLY A 3 22.65 -7.96 -19.82
CA GLY A 3 21.73 -7.31 -18.89
C GLY A 3 20.33 -7.22 -19.49
N GLY A 4 19.31 -7.12 -18.64
CA GLY A 4 17.93 -6.97 -19.07
C GLY A 4 17.06 -6.41 -17.96
N GLU A 5 16.04 -5.67 -18.35
CA GLU A 5 15.04 -5.10 -17.46
C GLU A 5 13.68 -5.76 -17.69
N VAL A 6 12.87 -5.86 -16.63
CA VAL A 6 11.52 -6.41 -16.69
C VAL A 6 10.57 -5.43 -16.04
N GLU A 7 9.71 -4.85 -16.85
CA GLU A 7 8.59 -4.04 -16.37
C GLU A 7 7.43 -4.95 -15.97
N LEU A 8 6.91 -4.72 -14.77
CA LEU A 8 5.72 -5.41 -14.29
C LEU A 8 4.47 -4.75 -14.86
N LEU A 9 3.39 -5.53 -14.96
CA LEU A 9 2.11 -4.97 -15.36
C LEU A 9 1.60 -4.00 -14.29
N ASP A 10 1.50 -2.73 -14.66
CA ASP A 10 0.87 -1.72 -13.84
C ASP A 10 -0.66 -1.78 -13.91
N GLY A 11 -1.32 -1.28 -12.87
CA GLY A 11 -2.78 -1.21 -12.84
C GLY A 11 -3.48 -2.47 -12.29
N VAL A 12 -2.75 -3.41 -11.68
CA VAL A 12 -3.31 -4.69 -11.22
C VAL A 12 -4.28 -4.50 -10.06
N SER A 13 -3.98 -3.55 -9.17
CA SER A 13 -4.84 -3.21 -8.03
C SER A 13 -6.22 -2.72 -8.50
N GLU A 14 -6.21 -1.80 -9.47
CA GLU A 14 -7.36 -1.17 -10.09
C GLU A 14 -8.25 -2.23 -10.75
N ARG A 15 -7.64 -3.12 -11.56
CA ARG A 15 -8.35 -4.24 -12.20
C ARG A 15 -8.98 -5.20 -11.19
N ILE A 16 -8.29 -5.49 -10.07
CA ILE A 16 -8.85 -6.33 -8.99
C ILE A 16 -10.05 -5.63 -8.33
N ILE A 17 -9.95 -4.31 -8.08
CA ILE A 17 -11.03 -3.50 -7.51
C ILE A 17 -12.23 -3.49 -8.46
N GLU A 18 -12.02 -3.28 -9.74
CA GLU A 18 -13.05 -3.29 -10.77
C GLU A 18 -13.75 -4.66 -10.85
N LYS A 19 -12.98 -5.76 -10.88
CA LYS A 19 -13.51 -7.12 -10.83
C LYS A 19 -14.36 -7.36 -9.57
N LYS A 20 -13.95 -6.80 -8.43
CA LYS A 20 -14.73 -6.83 -7.18
C LYS A 20 -16.03 -6.03 -7.30
N LYS A 21 -16.00 -4.84 -7.90
CA LYS A 21 -17.20 -4.00 -8.17
C LYS A 21 -18.21 -4.77 -9.03
N TYR A 22 -17.80 -5.32 -10.17
CA TYR A 22 -18.69 -6.09 -11.03
C TYR A 22 -19.32 -7.32 -10.34
N ARG A 23 -18.52 -8.05 -9.54
CA ARG A 23 -19.03 -9.17 -8.73
C ARG A 23 -20.08 -8.70 -7.72
N ARG A 24 -19.89 -7.53 -7.09
CA ARG A 24 -20.85 -6.95 -6.14
C ARG A 24 -22.14 -6.54 -6.85
N THR A 25 -22.06 -5.83 -7.97
CA THR A 25 -23.23 -5.41 -8.75
C THR A 25 -24.07 -6.61 -9.19
N ARG A 26 -23.44 -7.66 -9.71
CA ARG A 26 -24.15 -8.89 -10.12
C ARG A 26 -24.87 -9.57 -8.95
N ARG A 27 -24.23 -9.66 -7.78
CA ARG A 27 -24.84 -10.23 -6.57
C ARG A 27 -26.02 -9.41 -6.08
N ASN A 28 -25.95 -8.09 -6.18
CA ASN A 28 -27.03 -7.19 -5.79
C ASN A 28 -28.25 -7.27 -6.73
N LYS A 29 -28.05 -7.58 -8.02
CA LYS A 29 -29.14 -7.73 -9.00
C LYS A 29 -29.92 -9.06 -8.87
N LEU A 30 -29.36 -10.07 -8.19
CA LEU A 30 -30.02 -11.36 -8.00
C LEU A 30 -30.71 -11.42 -6.63
N ARG A 31 -31.89 -10.80 -6.52
CA ARG A 31 -32.69 -10.68 -5.27
C ARG A 31 -32.96 -12.02 -4.57
N HIS A 32 -33.10 -13.12 -5.33
CA HIS A 32 -33.43 -14.45 -4.81
C HIS A 32 -32.20 -15.24 -4.32
N ARG A 33 -30.97 -14.77 -4.56
CA ARG A 33 -29.77 -15.55 -4.26
C ARG A 33 -29.33 -15.37 -2.81
N ALA A 34 -29.51 -16.39 -1.99
CA ALA A 34 -29.03 -16.42 -0.61
C ALA A 34 -27.51 -16.13 -0.51
N LYS A 35 -27.12 -15.41 0.56
CA LYS A 35 -25.72 -15.11 0.84
C LYS A 35 -25.00 -16.40 1.27
N ARG A 36 -23.91 -16.75 0.58
CA ARG A 36 -23.05 -17.90 0.91
C ARG A 36 -21.77 -17.42 1.59
N PHE A 37 -21.79 -17.27 2.91
CA PHE A 37 -20.63 -16.80 3.68
C PHE A 37 -19.56 -17.90 3.82
N ASP A 38 -19.98 -19.15 3.98
CA ASP A 38 -19.07 -20.30 4.17
C ASP A 38 -18.22 -20.62 2.94
N ASN A 39 -18.62 -20.12 1.77
CA ASN A 39 -17.86 -20.22 0.53
C ASN A 39 -16.68 -19.22 0.48
N ARG A 40 -16.54 -18.34 1.48
CA ARG A 40 -15.47 -17.34 1.56
C ARG A 40 -14.29 -17.86 2.37
N LYS A 41 -13.79 -19.05 2.03
CA LYS A 41 -12.58 -19.60 2.66
C LYS A 41 -11.32 -19.03 1.99
N ARG A 42 -10.29 -18.80 2.79
CA ARG A 42 -8.93 -18.48 2.33
C ARG A 42 -8.01 -19.61 2.73
N ASN A 43 -7.11 -19.99 1.84
CA ASN A 43 -6.13 -21.03 2.11
C ASN A 43 -5.07 -20.52 3.11
N LYS A 44 -4.36 -21.44 3.77
CA LYS A 44 -3.36 -21.13 4.79
C LYS A 44 -2.23 -20.21 4.29
N ASN A 45 -1.87 -20.33 3.00
CA ASN A 45 -0.84 -19.51 2.35
C ASN A 45 -1.44 -18.45 1.41
N TRP A 46 -2.59 -17.88 1.77
CA TRP A 46 -3.26 -16.89 0.93
C TRP A 46 -2.49 -15.57 0.89
N LEU A 47 -1.91 -15.25 -0.26
CA LEU A 47 -1.40 -13.91 -0.55
C LEU A 47 -2.50 -13.03 -1.16
N ALA A 48 -2.39 -11.72 -0.95
CA ALA A 48 -3.25 -10.78 -1.66
C ALA A 48 -3.03 -10.94 -3.17
N PRO A 49 -4.08 -10.88 -4.02
CA PRO A 49 -3.92 -11.18 -5.44
C PRO A 49 -2.91 -10.29 -6.17
N SER A 50 -2.72 -9.05 -5.72
CA SER A 50 -1.69 -8.14 -6.23
C SER A 50 -0.27 -8.63 -5.89
N ILE A 51 -0.04 -9.09 -4.66
CA ILE A 51 1.24 -9.63 -4.21
C ILE A 51 1.53 -10.96 -4.91
N GLN A 52 0.52 -11.84 -4.99
CA GLN A 52 0.63 -13.10 -5.73
C GLN A 52 1.03 -12.85 -7.18
N HIS A 53 0.39 -11.90 -7.85
CA HIS A 53 0.73 -11.55 -9.24
C HIS A 53 2.20 -11.11 -9.40
N LYS A 54 2.73 -10.29 -8.47
CA LYS A 54 4.15 -9.91 -8.49
C LYS A 54 5.05 -11.13 -8.36
N LEU A 55 4.79 -11.99 -7.37
CA LEU A 55 5.54 -13.23 -7.14
C LEU A 55 5.52 -14.13 -8.38
N ASP A 56 4.34 -14.41 -8.93
CA ASP A 56 4.17 -15.26 -10.11
C ASP A 56 4.87 -14.69 -11.36
N THR A 57 5.03 -13.37 -11.42
CA THR A 57 5.70 -12.71 -12.55
C THR A 57 7.21 -12.86 -12.45
N HIS A 58 7.78 -12.71 -11.25
CA HIS A 58 9.19 -13.02 -11.01
C HIS A 58 9.51 -14.49 -11.31
N LEU A 59 8.67 -15.43 -10.85
CA LEU A 59 8.85 -16.86 -11.12
C LEU A 59 8.82 -17.17 -12.62
N ARG A 60 7.82 -16.65 -13.34
CA ARG A 60 7.71 -16.84 -14.80
C ARG A 60 8.88 -16.23 -15.55
N PHE A 61 9.41 -15.10 -15.08
CA PHE A 61 10.60 -14.50 -15.67
C PHE A 61 11.82 -15.42 -15.48
N VAL A 62 12.06 -15.89 -14.25
CA VAL A 62 13.17 -16.81 -13.95
C VAL A 62 13.06 -18.09 -14.78
N GLU A 63 11.87 -18.69 -14.88
CA GLU A 63 11.61 -19.88 -15.70
C GLU A 63 11.91 -19.62 -17.19
N ARG A 64 11.53 -18.45 -17.71
CA ARG A 64 11.77 -18.05 -19.10
C ARG A 64 13.26 -17.84 -19.41
N VAL A 65 14.06 -17.42 -18.43
CA VAL A 65 15.52 -17.32 -18.59
C VAL A 65 16.14 -18.70 -18.50
N LYS A 66 15.73 -19.51 -17.52
CA LYS A 66 16.24 -20.87 -17.30
C LYS A 66 15.94 -21.81 -18.47
N SER A 67 14.87 -21.60 -19.22
CA SER A 67 14.56 -22.39 -20.41
C SER A 67 15.52 -22.14 -21.59
N ARG A 68 16.22 -20.99 -21.60
CA ARG A 68 17.19 -20.65 -22.66
C ARG A 68 18.64 -20.79 -22.23
N LEU A 69 18.94 -20.60 -20.95
CA LEU A 69 20.30 -20.59 -20.42
C LEU A 69 20.41 -21.56 -19.24
N PRO A 70 21.47 -22.38 -19.17
CA PRO A 70 21.71 -23.26 -18.02
C PRO A 70 22.17 -22.43 -16.81
N ILE A 71 21.21 -22.01 -15.98
CA ILE A 71 21.47 -21.26 -14.75
C ILE A 71 21.74 -22.22 -13.59
N THR A 72 22.90 -22.11 -12.95
CA THR A 72 23.31 -22.92 -11.78
C THR A 72 23.02 -22.25 -10.43
N LYS A 73 23.10 -20.91 -10.35
CA LYS A 73 22.87 -20.13 -9.13
C LYS A 73 22.07 -18.87 -9.44
N ILE A 74 21.10 -18.56 -8.59
CA ILE A 74 20.31 -17.34 -8.63
C ILE A 74 20.53 -16.60 -7.31
N THR A 75 20.99 -15.35 -7.38
CA THR A 75 21.11 -14.46 -6.23
C THR A 75 20.03 -13.38 -6.37
N VAL A 76 19.15 -13.26 -5.38
CA VAL A 76 18.10 -12.23 -5.35
C VAL A 76 18.45 -11.21 -4.29
N GLU A 77 18.73 -9.99 -4.71
CA GLU A 77 18.95 -8.87 -3.81
C GLU A 77 17.60 -8.23 -3.48
N THR A 78 17.17 -8.35 -2.22
CA THR A 78 15.96 -7.69 -1.73
C THR A 78 16.36 -6.56 -0.79
N ALA A 79 16.21 -5.32 -1.24
CA ALA A 79 16.39 -4.18 -0.37
C ALA A 79 15.17 -4.02 0.54
N LYS A 80 15.34 -4.22 1.85
CA LYS A 80 14.33 -3.87 2.85
C LYS A 80 14.57 -2.42 3.26
N PHE A 81 13.78 -1.51 2.69
CA PHE A 81 13.82 -0.11 3.08
C PHE A 81 12.94 0.12 4.30
N ASP A 82 13.55 0.54 5.41
CA ASP A 82 12.83 1.06 6.56
C ASP A 82 12.66 2.57 6.40
N ILE A 83 11.47 2.96 5.92
CA ILE A 83 11.15 4.37 5.63
C ILE A 83 11.23 5.23 6.91
N GLN A 84 10.91 4.68 8.07
CA GLN A 84 10.98 5.43 9.34
C GLN A 84 12.41 5.65 9.77
N LYS A 85 13.27 4.63 9.64
CA LYS A 85 14.69 4.73 9.97
C LYS A 85 15.47 5.61 8.98
N ILE A 86 15.03 5.69 7.73
CA ILE A 86 15.58 6.64 6.75
C ILE A 86 15.29 8.09 7.16
N LYS A 87 14.09 8.36 7.70
CA LYS A 87 13.72 9.69 8.20
C LYS A 87 14.40 10.04 9.52
N ASN A 88 14.47 9.08 10.44
CA ASN A 88 15.09 9.23 11.75
C ASN A 88 16.03 8.04 12.03
N PRO A 89 17.35 8.20 11.82
CA PRO A 89 18.32 7.12 12.01
C PRO A 89 18.36 6.54 13.41
N ASP A 90 17.99 7.34 14.42
CA ASP A 90 18.05 6.99 15.85
C ASP A 90 16.77 6.31 16.35
N ILE A 91 15.81 6.00 15.47
CA ILE A 91 14.55 5.38 15.85
C ILE A 91 14.79 3.96 16.43
N GLN A 92 14.33 3.73 17.66
CA GLN A 92 14.42 2.45 18.34
C GLN A 92 13.15 2.16 19.14
N GLY A 93 12.79 0.88 19.26
CA GLY A 93 11.74 0.39 20.15
C GLY A 93 10.39 1.12 19.97
N GLU A 94 9.98 1.86 20.99
CA GLU A 94 8.72 2.60 21.03
C GLU A 94 8.59 3.67 19.93
N GLY A 95 9.71 4.18 19.39
CA GLY A 95 9.71 5.15 18.30
C GLY A 95 8.97 4.64 17.05
N TYR A 96 8.96 3.33 16.80
CA TYR A 96 8.19 2.73 15.70
C TYR A 96 6.67 2.76 15.94
N GLN A 97 6.26 2.73 17.21
CA GLN A 97 4.85 2.76 17.61
C GLN A 97 4.35 4.20 17.71
N GLN A 98 5.23 5.11 18.10
CA GLN A 98 5.00 6.54 18.24
C GLN A 98 5.20 7.28 16.92
N GLY A 99 4.21 7.16 16.02
CA GLY A 99 4.23 7.87 14.74
C GLY A 99 4.11 9.40 14.89
N GLU A 100 4.32 10.12 13.79
CA GLU A 100 4.28 11.61 13.74
C GLU A 100 2.98 12.24 14.28
N GLN A 101 1.88 11.48 14.37
CA GLN A 101 0.58 11.92 14.86
C GLN A 101 0.36 11.67 16.37
N LEU A 102 1.35 11.09 17.07
CA LEU A 102 1.25 10.87 18.52
C LEU A 102 1.05 12.22 19.24
N GLY A 103 0.15 12.24 20.22
CA GLY A 103 -0.17 13.45 20.99
C GLY A 103 -1.25 14.35 20.36
N TYR A 104 -1.69 14.07 19.13
CA TYR A 104 -2.81 14.79 18.52
C TYR A 104 -4.12 14.02 18.68
N ARG A 105 -5.15 14.72 19.16
CA ARG A 105 -6.50 14.13 19.34
C ARG A 105 -7.08 13.57 18.03
N ASN A 106 -6.83 14.24 16.91
CA ASN A 106 -7.39 13.92 15.60
C ASN A 106 -6.38 14.29 14.49
N LEU A 107 -6.51 13.65 13.32
CA LEU A 107 -5.73 13.96 12.11
C LEU A 107 -5.81 15.45 11.73
N THR A 108 -6.98 16.07 11.86
CA THR A 108 -7.17 17.51 11.59
C THR A 108 -6.28 18.38 12.48
N ASN A 109 -6.13 18.03 13.76
CA ASN A 109 -5.28 18.79 14.68
C ASN A 109 -3.81 18.65 14.32
N TYR A 110 -3.37 17.44 13.95
CA TYR A 110 -2.03 17.21 13.44
C TYR A 110 -1.76 17.99 12.15
N ILE A 111 -2.66 17.96 11.16
CA ILE A 111 -2.50 18.70 9.90
C ILE A 111 -2.43 20.21 10.16
N ARG A 112 -3.32 20.75 11.01
CA ARG A 112 -3.29 22.16 11.38
C ARG A 112 -1.97 22.54 12.05
N HIS A 113 -1.48 21.73 12.98
CA HIS A 113 -0.19 21.97 13.63
C HIS A 113 0.97 21.91 12.63
N ARG A 114 1.01 20.87 11.79
CA ARG A 114 2.02 20.68 10.72
C ARG A 114 2.07 21.90 9.78
N ASP A 115 0.91 22.42 9.41
CA ASP A 115 0.78 23.55 8.47
C ASP A 115 0.86 24.92 9.18
N GLY A 116 1.22 24.94 10.48
CA GLY A 116 1.36 26.18 11.26
C GLY A 116 0.05 26.97 11.40
N TYR A 117 -1.09 26.27 11.38
CA TYR A 117 -2.45 26.82 11.36
C TYR A 117 -2.70 27.77 10.18
N LYS A 118 -1.95 27.61 9.08
CA LYS A 118 -2.12 28.37 7.84
C LYS A 118 -2.70 27.47 6.75
N CYS A 119 -3.57 28.04 5.92
CA CYS A 119 -4.06 27.34 4.74
C CYS A 119 -2.93 27.24 3.70
N GLN A 120 -2.68 26.02 3.19
CA GLN A 120 -1.68 25.76 2.14
C GLN A 120 -2.26 25.95 0.72
N ASN A 121 -3.56 26.22 0.58
CA ASN A 121 -4.16 26.47 -0.72
C ASN A 121 -3.83 27.90 -1.18
N PRO A 122 -3.13 28.07 -2.32
CA PRO A 122 -2.76 29.39 -2.85
C PRO A 122 -3.97 30.29 -3.15
N ASP A 123 -5.13 29.72 -3.48
CA ASP A 123 -6.35 30.46 -3.84
C ASP A 123 -7.29 30.70 -2.64
N CYS A 124 -6.81 30.44 -1.42
CA CYS A 124 -7.67 30.53 -0.24
C CYS A 124 -7.93 31.98 0.18
N LYS A 125 -9.20 32.39 0.11
CA LYS A 125 -9.68 33.71 0.56
C LYS A 125 -9.78 33.84 2.09
N ASN A 126 -9.74 32.73 2.83
CA ASN A 126 -9.89 32.73 4.28
C ASN A 126 -8.52 32.78 4.98
N LYS A 127 -8.08 33.99 5.33
CA LYS A 127 -6.93 34.23 6.23
C LYS A 127 -7.36 34.15 7.70
N SER A 128 -7.96 33.06 8.14
CA SER A 128 -8.25 32.89 9.58
C SER A 128 -6.99 32.42 10.29
N ALA A 129 -6.16 33.38 10.70
CA ALA A 129 -5.09 33.18 11.67
C ALA A 129 -5.70 33.13 13.08
N ASP A 130 -6.45 32.06 13.37
CA ASP A 130 -6.95 31.85 14.72
C ASP A 130 -5.91 31.01 15.48
N LYS A 131 -5.17 31.68 16.39
CA LYS A 131 -4.20 31.03 17.28
C LYS A 131 -4.97 30.29 18.38
N GLY A 132 -5.53 29.15 18.00
CA GLY A 132 -6.33 28.30 18.87
C GLY A 132 -5.51 27.69 20.01
N PHE A 133 -5.50 28.39 21.14
CA PHE A 133 -5.46 27.93 22.53
C PHE A 133 -5.00 26.48 22.77
N LEU A 134 -3.79 26.33 23.31
CA LEU A 134 -3.39 25.15 24.08
C LEU A 134 -4.32 25.05 25.30
N ARG A 135 -5.33 24.16 25.25
CA ARG A 135 -5.98 23.69 26.47
C ARG A 135 -5.24 22.45 26.95
N THR A 136 -4.61 22.61 28.11
CA THR A 136 -4.27 21.56 29.08
C THR A 136 -5.41 20.56 29.25
#